data_AF-A0A7N2LEX6-F1
#
_entry.id   AF-A0A7N2LEX6-F1
#
_cell.length_a   1.000
_cell.length_b   1.000
_cell.length_c   1.000
_cell.angle_alpha   90.00
_cell.angle_beta   90.00
_cell.angle_gamma   90.00
#
_symmetry.space_group_name_H-M   'P 1'
#
loop_
_entity.id
_entity.type
_entity.pdbx_description
1 polymer ?
#
loop_
_entity_poly.entity_id
_entity_poly.type
_entity_poly.pdbx_seq_one_letter_code
_entity_poly.pdbx_strand_id
1 'polypeptide(L)'
;MNHDDVDFTASAELEPYSGGSTGMSNDLECQTRSCYGVVLWFETGFTSRFCKEMPVVLSTSPYTPKTHWSQTILTFREPIAMASGKPSGDRLAAIGTEACPAIKIQLRVSIARAVEHRSIDISLETVGIGSDGRKCKWPVQIFNLH
;
A
#
# COMPACT_ATOMS: atom_id res chain seq x y z
N MET A 1 19.97 3.88 -20.13
CA MET A 1 19.71 4.23 -18.73
C MET A 1 21.03 4.59 -18.13
N ASN A 2 21.18 5.81 -17.60
CA ASN A 2 22.35 6.11 -16.79
C ASN A 2 22.31 5.16 -15.58
N HIS A 3 23.48 4.69 -15.15
CA HIS A 3 23.59 3.78 -14.00
C HIS A 3 23.15 4.43 -12.67
N ASP A 4 22.81 5.73 -12.73
CA ASP A 4 22.40 6.59 -11.64
C ASP A 4 20.88 6.85 -11.59
N ASP A 5 20.11 6.44 -12.61
CA ASP A 5 18.64 6.54 -12.63
C ASP A 5 17.98 5.26 -12.06
N VAL A 6 18.37 4.85 -10.86
CA VAL A 6 17.80 3.64 -10.18
C VAL A 6 16.89 3.98 -9.01
N ASP A 7 16.71 5.27 -8.73
CA ASP A 7 15.78 5.71 -7.71
C ASP A 7 14.35 5.67 -8.26
N PHE A 8 13.46 5.05 -7.51
CA PHE A 8 12.05 4.95 -7.81
C PHE A 8 11.26 5.72 -6.77
N THR A 9 10.25 6.47 -7.17
CA THR A 9 9.29 7.07 -6.24
C THR A 9 7.90 6.99 -6.84
N ALA A 10 6.95 6.50 -6.06
CA ALA A 10 5.54 6.43 -6.46
C ALA A 10 4.63 6.83 -5.30
N SER A 11 3.45 7.33 -5.66
CA SER A 11 2.38 7.59 -4.72
C SER A 11 1.22 6.64 -4.97
N ALA A 12 0.54 6.23 -3.90
CA ALA A 12 -0.62 5.35 -3.96
C ALA A 12 -1.66 5.77 -2.92
N GLU A 13 -2.90 5.37 -3.14
CA GLU A 13 -3.97 5.53 -2.15
C GLU A 13 -4.53 4.15 -1.79
N LEU A 14 -4.71 3.90 -0.50
CA LEU A 14 -5.42 2.74 0.01
C LEU A 14 -6.79 3.19 0.49
N GLU A 15 -7.80 2.47 0.02
CA GLU A 15 -9.18 2.59 0.49
C GLU A 15 -9.63 1.21 0.99
N PRO A 16 -10.45 1.16 2.05
CA PRO A 16 -10.97 -0.10 2.54
C PRO A 16 -11.86 -0.74 1.47
N TYR A 17 -11.68 -2.05 1.26
CA TYR A 17 -12.46 -2.80 0.29
C TYR A 17 -13.95 -2.74 0.63
N SER A 18 -14.69 -2.01 -0.18
CA SER A 18 -16.15 -1.90 -0.11
C SER A 18 -16.74 -3.05 -0.91
N GLY A 19 -16.78 -4.25 -0.33
CA GLY A 19 -17.31 -5.41 -1.03
C GLY A 19 -18.71 -5.15 -1.62
N GLY A 20 -18.93 -5.57 -2.86
CA GLY A 20 -20.27 -5.57 -3.46
C GLY A 20 -21.19 -6.43 -2.61
N SER A 21 -22.15 -5.80 -1.93
CA SER A 21 -23.19 -6.51 -1.19
C SER A 21 -24.10 -7.22 -2.18
N THR A 22 -23.84 -8.51 -2.42
CA THR A 22 -24.81 -9.41 -3.04
C THR A 22 -25.68 -9.98 -1.92
N GLY A 23 -26.63 -9.20 -1.43
CA GLY A 23 -27.59 -9.66 -0.43
C GLY A 23 -28.32 -8.51 0.26
N MET A 24 -29.65 -8.52 0.20
CA MET A 24 -30.53 -7.51 0.79
C MET A 24 -30.24 -7.23 2.27
N SER A 25 -29.62 -6.08 2.56
CA SER A 25 -29.92 -5.25 3.73
C SER A 25 -29.50 -3.80 3.40
N ASN A 26 -30.39 -2.84 3.63
CA ASN A 26 -30.19 -1.41 3.31
C ASN A 26 -29.39 -0.64 4.36
N ASP A 27 -28.66 -1.35 5.23
CA ASP A 27 -27.75 -0.73 6.18
C ASP A 27 -26.32 -1.00 5.72
N LEU A 28 -25.67 -0.01 5.10
CA LEU A 28 -24.22 -0.01 4.93
C LEU A 28 -23.61 0.04 6.34
N GLU A 29 -23.43 -1.12 6.96
CA GLU A 29 -22.67 -1.21 8.21
C GLU A 29 -21.25 -0.71 7.93
N CYS A 30 -20.88 0.37 8.61
CA CYS A 30 -19.53 0.91 8.58
C CYS A 30 -18.58 -0.13 9.18
N GLN A 31 -17.86 -0.87 8.34
CA GLN A 31 -16.93 -1.88 8.81
C GLN A 31 -15.55 -1.27 9.01
N THR A 32 -15.10 -1.26 10.27
CA THR A 32 -13.71 -0.93 10.61
C THR A 32 -12.83 -2.17 10.49
N ARG A 33 -11.65 -2.02 9.89
CA ARG A 33 -10.64 -3.07 9.71
C ARG A 33 -9.26 -2.48 9.98
N SER A 34 -8.38 -3.26 10.61
CA SER A 34 -6.99 -2.83 10.82
C SER A 34 -6.15 -3.09 9.57
N CYS A 35 -5.49 -2.05 9.06
CA CYS A 35 -4.50 -2.12 8.00
C CYS A 35 -3.10 -2.24 8.61
N TYR A 36 -2.38 -3.31 8.29
CA TYR A 36 -1.09 -3.63 8.92
C TYR A 36 0.12 -3.10 8.13
N GLY A 37 -0.07 -2.67 6.89
CA GLY A 37 1.02 -2.25 6.03
C GLY A 37 0.68 -2.29 4.56
N VAL A 38 1.72 -2.22 3.73
CA VAL A 38 1.65 -2.18 2.27
C VAL A 38 2.39 -3.39 1.71
N VAL A 39 1.85 -3.97 0.64
CA VAL A 39 2.49 -5.09 -0.06
C VAL A 39 3.04 -4.58 -1.39
N LEU A 40 4.33 -4.79 -1.62
CA LEU A 40 5.02 -4.51 -2.87
C LEU A 40 5.31 -5.81 -3.62
N TRP A 41 5.18 -5.76 -4.94
CA TRP A 41 5.57 -6.82 -5.86
C TRP A 41 6.09 -6.19 -7.14
N PHE A 42 6.59 -7.01 -8.06
CA PHE A 42 7.11 -6.54 -9.34
C PHE A 42 6.59 -7.38 -10.50
N GLU A 43 6.71 -6.81 -11.69
CA GLU A 43 6.41 -7.47 -12.94
C GLU A 43 7.59 -7.29 -13.90
N THR A 44 7.92 -8.36 -14.61
CA THR A 44 8.98 -8.35 -15.63
C THR A 44 8.36 -8.71 -16.97
N GLY A 45 8.36 -7.74 -17.90
CA GLY A 45 7.84 -7.92 -19.23
C GLY A 45 8.86 -8.48 -20.21
N PHE A 46 8.56 -9.65 -20.78
CA PHE A 46 9.22 -10.18 -21.98
C PHE A 46 8.44 -9.66 -23.20
N THR A 47 8.70 -8.40 -23.57
CA THR A 47 7.96 -7.71 -24.63
C THR A 47 8.28 -8.26 -26.01
N SER A 48 7.51 -7.87 -27.04
CA SER A 48 7.73 -8.26 -28.44
C SER A 48 9.12 -7.90 -28.99
N ARG A 49 9.84 -6.98 -28.33
CA ARG A 49 11.25 -6.68 -28.62
C ARG A 49 12.17 -7.87 -28.33
N PHE A 50 11.87 -8.66 -27.31
CA PHE A 50 12.72 -9.75 -26.82
C PHE A 50 12.10 -11.13 -27.06
N CYS A 51 10.77 -11.23 -27.06
CA CYS A 51 10.00 -12.44 -27.36
C CYS A 51 8.91 -12.08 -28.38
N LYS A 52 9.24 -12.09 -29.68
CA LYS A 52 8.34 -11.64 -30.75
C LYS A 52 7.10 -12.52 -30.91
N GLU A 53 7.26 -13.83 -30.75
CA GLU A 53 6.20 -14.82 -30.99
C GLU A 53 5.17 -14.86 -29.87
N MET A 54 5.63 -14.75 -28.62
CA MET A 54 4.76 -14.81 -27.43
C MET A 54 5.24 -13.85 -26.34
N PRO A 55 4.92 -12.55 -26.48
CA PRO A 55 5.17 -11.59 -25.41
C PRO A 55 4.43 -12.01 -24.14
N VAL A 56 5.10 -11.94 -22.98
CA VAL A 56 4.53 -12.38 -21.69
C VAL A 56 5.02 -11.51 -20.55
N VAL A 57 4.22 -11.40 -19.50
CA VAL A 57 4.59 -10.74 -18.24
C VAL A 57 4.72 -11.79 -17.15
N LEU A 58 5.89 -11.85 -16.52
CA LEU A 58 6.08 -12.59 -15.28
C LEU A 58 5.69 -11.67 -14.12
N SER A 59 4.61 -12.00 -13.42
CA SER A 59 4.13 -11.24 -12.26
C SER A 59 4.41 -11.99 -10.97
N THR A 60 4.77 -11.25 -9.91
CA THR A 60 4.86 -11.76 -8.53
C THR A 60 3.68 -11.30 -7.66
N SER A 61 2.63 -10.77 -8.30
CA SER A 61 1.41 -10.30 -7.65
C SER A 61 0.75 -11.38 -6.78
N PRO A 62 0.18 -11.02 -5.61
CA PRO A 62 -0.58 -11.96 -4.78
C PRO A 62 -1.85 -12.50 -5.48
N TYR A 63 -2.27 -11.87 -6.59
CA TYR A 63 -3.41 -12.28 -7.41
C TYR A 63 -3.03 -13.26 -8.53
N THR A 64 -1.76 -13.64 -8.64
CA THR A 64 -1.22 -14.53 -9.68
C THR A 64 -0.62 -15.80 -9.04
N PRO A 65 -0.33 -16.86 -9.83
CA PRO A 65 0.30 -18.06 -9.30
C PRO A 65 1.60 -17.74 -8.52
N LYS A 66 1.79 -18.45 -7.40
CA LYS A 66 2.91 -18.19 -6.49
C LYS A 66 4.26 -18.39 -7.18
N THR A 67 5.19 -17.50 -6.90
CA THR A 67 6.59 -17.59 -7.31
C THR A 67 7.48 -17.71 -6.07
N HIS A 68 8.75 -18.08 -6.24
CA HIS A 68 9.71 -18.14 -5.13
C HIS A 68 10.05 -16.77 -4.54
N TRP A 69 9.80 -15.67 -5.28
CA TRP A 69 10.03 -14.31 -4.80
C TRP A 69 9.00 -13.86 -3.75
N SER A 70 7.82 -14.48 -3.71
CA SER A 70 6.70 -14.04 -2.87
C SER A 70 6.40 -12.54 -3.09
N GLN A 71 6.14 -11.78 -2.02
CA GLN A 71 5.96 -10.33 -2.03
C GLN A 71 6.77 -9.69 -0.90
N THR A 72 7.03 -8.39 -1.00
CA THR A 72 7.68 -7.61 0.06
C THR A 72 6.61 -6.89 0.89
N ILE A 73 6.58 -7.12 2.20
CA ILE A 73 5.61 -6.50 3.11
C ILE A 73 6.29 -5.37 3.88
N LEU A 74 5.76 -4.16 3.76
CA LEU A 74 6.17 -2.99 4.54
C LEU A 74 5.14 -2.74 5.64
N THR A 75 5.42 -3.20 6.85
CA THR A 75 4.51 -3.06 7.98
C THR A 75 4.49 -1.64 8.51
N PHE A 76 3.33 -1.15 8.91
CA PHE A 76 3.26 0.04 9.76
C PHE A 76 3.78 -0.27 11.16
N ARG A 77 4.29 0.74 11.87
CA ARG A 77 4.72 0.58 13.27
C ARG A 77 3.58 0.08 14.17
N GLU A 78 2.38 0.58 13.93
CA GLU A 78 1.14 0.16 14.56
C GLU A 78 0.06 0.00 13.49
N PRO A 79 -0.88 -0.96 13.63
CA PRO A 79 -1.98 -1.11 12.69
C PRO A 79 -2.84 0.16 12.62
N ILE A 80 -3.23 0.55 11.41
CA ILE A 80 -4.08 1.73 11.18
C ILE A 80 -5.52 1.24 10.98
N ALA A 81 -6.43 1.61 11.87
CA ALA A 81 -7.85 1.32 11.72
C ALA A 81 -8.43 2.11 10.54
N MET A 82 -9.12 1.41 9.64
CA MET A 82 -9.73 1.96 8.44
C MET A 82 -11.20 1.56 8.33
N ALA A 83 -12.07 2.48 7.90
CA ALA A 83 -13.51 2.23 7.82
C ALA A 83 -14.04 2.38 6.39
N SER A 84 -14.87 1.42 5.94
CA SER A 84 -15.65 1.57 4.71
C SER A 84 -16.92 2.39 4.97
N GLY A 85 -17.11 3.48 4.22
CA GLY A 85 -18.27 4.37 4.36
C GLY A 85 -17.98 5.60 5.23
N LYS A 86 -19.04 6.25 5.76
CA LYS A 86 -18.92 7.41 6.65
C LYS A 86 -19.02 6.96 8.12
N PRO A 87 -17.91 6.69 8.82
CA PRO A 87 -17.97 6.38 10.23
C PRO A 87 -18.50 7.58 11.02
N SER A 88 -19.42 7.33 11.96
CA SER A 88 -19.73 8.24 13.05
C SER A 88 -18.63 8.11 14.12
N GLY A 89 -17.42 8.53 13.78
CA GLY A 89 -16.27 8.49 14.68
C GLY A 89 -16.24 9.70 15.63
N ASP A 90 -15.55 9.55 16.76
CA ASP A 90 -15.21 10.66 17.64
C ASP A 90 -14.25 11.61 16.90
N ARG A 91 -14.72 12.83 16.64
CA ARG A 91 -13.93 13.86 15.96
C ARG A 91 -12.80 14.41 16.83
N LEU A 92 -12.71 14.06 18.11
CA LEU A 92 -11.61 14.45 18.98
C LEU A 92 -10.52 13.37 19.02
N ALA A 93 -10.85 12.12 18.71
CA ALA A 93 -9.90 11.03 18.68
C ALA A 93 -8.92 11.14 17.50
N ALA A 94 -7.76 10.49 17.65
CA ALA A 94 -6.72 10.45 16.62
C ALA A 94 -7.14 9.56 15.44
N ILE A 95 -6.87 10.03 14.22
CA ILE A 95 -7.17 9.29 12.98
C ILE A 95 -6.36 8.00 12.95
N GLY A 96 -7.00 6.92 12.49
CA GLY A 96 -6.39 5.59 12.40
C GLY A 96 -6.58 4.74 13.65
N THR A 97 -7.43 5.18 14.58
CA THR A 97 -7.87 4.41 15.75
C THR A 97 -9.28 3.87 15.52
N GLU A 98 -9.71 2.88 16.31
CA GLU A 98 -11.09 2.37 16.24
C GLU A 98 -12.15 3.47 16.49
N ALA A 99 -11.82 4.47 17.32
CA ALA A 99 -12.71 5.60 17.62
C ALA A 99 -12.78 6.64 16.48
N CYS A 100 -11.72 6.78 15.68
CA CYS A 100 -11.68 7.65 14.51
C CYS A 100 -10.93 6.97 13.36
N PRO A 101 -11.54 5.97 12.69
CA PRO A 101 -10.88 5.21 11.66
C PRO A 101 -10.65 6.07 10.40
N ALA A 102 -9.54 5.80 9.71
CA ALA A 102 -9.24 6.47 8.45
C ALA A 102 -10.15 5.96 7.32
N ILE A 103 -10.66 6.85 6.48
CA ILE A 103 -11.41 6.45 5.28
C ILE A 103 -10.47 6.20 4.09
N LYS A 104 -9.25 6.72 4.16
CA LYS A 104 -8.23 6.66 3.10
C LYS A 104 -6.84 6.80 3.71
N ILE A 105 -5.87 6.10 3.15
CA ILE A 105 -4.45 6.31 3.43
C ILE A 105 -3.75 6.70 2.13
N GLN A 106 -3.05 7.83 2.13
CA GLN A 106 -2.16 8.25 1.06
C GLN A 106 -0.74 7.81 1.41
N LEU A 107 -0.05 7.25 0.43
CA LEU A 107 1.28 6.69 0.55
C LEU A 107 2.23 7.35 -0.43
N ARG A 108 3.49 7.53 -0.02
CA ARG A 108 4.62 7.73 -0.94
C ARG A 108 5.69 6.69 -0.61
N VAL A 109 6.03 5.88 -1.61
CA VAL A 109 7.06 4.86 -1.52
C VAL A 109 8.22 5.30 -2.39
N SER A 110 9.42 5.33 -1.81
CA SER A 110 10.65 5.58 -2.56
C SER A 110 11.61 4.42 -2.33
N ILE A 111 12.31 4.01 -3.38
CA ILE A 111 13.29 2.93 -3.36
C ILE A 111 14.58 3.50 -3.94
N ALA A 112 15.67 3.40 -3.20
CA ALA A 112 16.98 3.84 -3.62
C ALA A 112 18.03 2.75 -3.36
N ARG A 113 19.17 2.83 -4.03
CA ARG A 113 20.32 1.98 -3.69
C ARG A 113 20.84 2.39 -2.31
N ALA A 114 21.07 1.41 -1.44
CA ALA A 114 21.76 1.66 -0.18
C ALA A 114 23.27 1.84 -0.42
N VAL A 115 23.98 2.31 0.61
CA VAL A 115 25.46 2.39 0.60
C VAL A 115 26.09 1.00 0.53
N GLU A 116 25.42 -0.01 1.11
CA GLU A 116 25.86 -1.39 1.08
C GLU A 116 25.62 -2.04 -0.28
N HIS A 117 26.60 -2.82 -0.74
CA HIS A 117 26.56 -3.44 -2.06
C HIS A 117 25.41 -4.46 -2.16
N ARG A 118 24.53 -4.24 -3.17
CA ARG A 118 23.31 -5.03 -3.45
C ARG A 118 22.18 -4.86 -2.43
N SER A 119 22.25 -3.82 -1.60
CA SER A 119 21.19 -3.49 -0.67
C SER A 119 20.36 -2.31 -1.20
N ILE A 120 19.10 -2.25 -0.78
CA ILE A 120 18.17 -1.17 -1.14
C ILE A 120 17.54 -0.59 0.11
N ASP A 121 17.37 0.73 0.10
CA ASP A 121 16.65 1.47 1.13
C ASP A 121 15.28 1.84 0.59
N ILE A 122 14.24 1.53 1.35
CA ILE A 122 12.85 1.82 1.01
C ILE A 122 12.28 2.78 2.04
N SER A 123 11.85 3.97 1.61
CA SER A 123 11.13 4.92 2.46
C SER A 123 9.62 4.81 2.23
N LEU A 124 8.84 4.80 3.32
CA LEU A 124 7.38 4.82 3.31
C LEU A 124 6.88 6.04 4.09
N GLU A 125 6.20 6.94 3.40
CA GLU A 125 5.47 8.05 3.99
C GLU A 125 3.98 7.75 3.96
N THR A 126 3.32 7.96 5.10
CA THR A 126 1.93 7.56 5.31
C THR A 126 1.12 8.74 5.84
N VAL A 127 0.01 9.06 5.16
CA VAL A 127 -0.94 10.10 5.57
C VAL A 127 -2.36 9.54 5.59
N GLY A 128 -2.99 9.57 6.74
CA GLY A 128 -4.36 9.10 6.95
C GLY A 128 -5.35 10.24 6.82
N ILE A 129 -6.49 9.97 6.21
CA ILE A 129 -7.57 10.93 6.02
C ILE A 129 -8.80 10.44 6.79
N GLY A 130 -9.29 11.26 7.71
CA GLY A 130 -10.53 11.01 8.46
C GLY A 130 -11.78 11.36 7.65
N SER A 131 -12.94 10.92 8.12
CA SER A 131 -14.24 11.20 7.46
C SER A 131 -14.63 12.69 7.46
N ASP A 132 -14.02 13.48 8.33
CA ASP A 132 -14.16 14.94 8.42
C ASP A 132 -13.13 15.71 7.60
N GLY A 133 -12.28 15.01 6.82
CA GLY A 133 -11.25 15.61 5.98
C GLY A 133 -9.96 16.00 6.73
N ARG A 134 -9.88 15.79 8.05
CA ARG A 134 -8.63 15.97 8.79
C ARG A 134 -7.58 14.98 8.30
N LYS A 135 -6.31 15.40 8.37
CA LYS A 135 -5.17 14.59 7.98
C LYS A 135 -4.32 14.24 9.20
N CYS A 136 -3.86 13.00 9.29
CA CYS A 136 -2.86 12.55 10.23
C CYS A 136 -1.64 12.08 9.46
N LYS A 137 -0.45 12.57 9.81
CA LYS A 137 0.80 12.12 9.20
C LYS A 137 1.53 11.24 10.22
N TRP A 138 1.91 10.04 9.81
CA TRP A 138 2.79 9.19 10.62
C TRP A 138 4.26 9.49 10.31
N PRO A 139 5.18 9.21 11.26
CA PRO A 139 6.61 9.32 10.99
C PRO A 139 7.02 8.45 9.80
N VAL A 140 7.93 8.97 8.97
CA VAL A 140 8.49 8.22 7.84
C VAL A 140 9.16 6.94 8.35
N GLN A 141 8.90 5.83 7.69
CA GLN A 141 9.55 4.55 7.97
C GLN A 141 10.59 4.25 6.88
N ILE A 142 11.78 3.87 7.30
CA ILE A 142 12.85 3.40 6.40
C ILE A 142 13.03 1.91 6.63
N PHE A 143 13.05 1.14 5.55
CA PHE A 143 13.30 -0.29 5.54
C PHE A 143 14.56 -0.55 4.72
N ASN A 144 15.56 -1.16 5.36
CA ASN A 144 16.81 -1.52 4.69
C ASN A 144 16.72 -3.01 4.34
N LEU A 145 16.85 -3.33 3.05
CA LEU A 145 16.86 -4.70 2.56
C LEU A 145 18.29 -5.04 2.15
N HIS A 146 18.92 -5.94 2.91
CA HIS A 146 20.31 -6.35 2.74
C HIS A 146 20.45 -7.57 1.84
#